data_AF-A0AAN6WWB2-F1
#
_entry.id   AF-A0AAN6WWB2-F1
#
_cell.length_a   1.000
_cell.length_b   1.000
_cell.length_c   1.000
_cell.angle_alpha   90.00
_cell.angle_beta   90.00
_cell.angle_gamma   90.00
#
_symmetry.space_group_name_H-M   'P 1'
#
loop_
_entity.id
_entity.type
_entity.pdbx_description
1 polymer ?
#
loop_
_entity_poly.entity_id
_entity_poly.type
_entity_poly.pdbx_seq_one_letter_code
_entity_poly.pdbx_strand_id
1 'polypeptide(L)'
;MILKTSSPSLSRIFTKPLVLRNSSQSLRQFSISIPKMAEHSSSEGAPLSTYKPRYIDIGINLADPIFRGRYHGKSRHPDDLAGVVSRAQEVGCTKLIVTGSSFKSSRDALKLTQEFPGTVFSTAGIHPCSSSIFSTSHHKHHDESQSESEDNAVEEHTPACGPDPSKPILDGDGVDHARSKVIMEDLEQLITSSGSALVAFGEFGLDYDRLHYCSKEVQLHSFAAQLSLAARLSPQLPLFLHSRAAHEDFVRLLKEAFGPKLEKLEKGGVVHSFTGTAEEMHELMDLGLYIGINGCSFKTAENCAVVNEVSLDRLMIETDGPWCEVRPTHEGWKYLVEWEVKNKGAIAAAEAAAASVEKLTLENEQQTEATATSAAPSGTATPEEGGNGEVKDGENGEGNGRRRKKKQQQQQQQQQQPQKKKNQKKEPEVPDRYKVVKKEKWEEGAMVKGRNEPCTIERIARIVAGIKGVSVEEVCEASWANTVKVFGPL
;
A
#
# COMPACT_ATOMS: atom_id res chain seq x y z
N MET A 1 9.33 -27.50 79.83
CA MET A 1 7.89 -27.35 80.12
C MET A 1 7.22 -27.11 78.77
N ILE A 2 6.58 -28.06 78.08
CA ILE A 2 5.53 -29.03 78.44
C ILE A 2 4.23 -28.36 78.90
N LEU A 3 3.23 -28.37 78.02
CA LEU A 3 1.81 -28.79 78.14
C LEU A 3 1.27 -28.80 76.67
N LYS A 4 0.80 -29.92 76.07
CA LYS A 4 -0.52 -30.61 76.20
C LYS A 4 -1.71 -29.66 75.88
N THR A 5 -2.76 -29.97 75.12
CA THR A 5 -3.32 -31.18 74.42
C THR A 5 -4.45 -30.70 73.46
N SER A 6 -5.09 -31.42 72.51
CA SER A 6 -5.06 -32.81 71.96
C SER A 6 -5.85 -32.88 70.61
N SER A 7 -5.83 -34.03 69.91
CA SER A 7 -6.70 -34.34 68.74
C SER A 7 -8.10 -34.84 69.15
N PRO A 8 -9.08 -34.92 68.22
CA PRO A 8 -9.68 -36.24 67.95
C PRO A 8 -9.87 -36.58 66.45
N SER A 9 -10.19 -37.84 66.15
CA SER A 9 -10.20 -38.43 64.81
C SER A 9 -11.58 -38.80 64.24
N LEU A 10 -11.66 -38.81 62.91
CA LEU A 10 -12.40 -39.77 62.06
C LEU A 10 -13.87 -40.14 62.38
N SER A 11 -14.75 -39.84 61.42
CA SER A 11 -15.84 -40.76 61.05
C SER A 11 -15.90 -40.92 59.53
N ARG A 12 -16.10 -42.15 59.06
CA ARG A 12 -16.12 -42.52 57.63
C ARG A 12 -17.52 -42.32 57.05
N ILE A 13 -17.62 -41.86 55.80
CA ILE A 13 -18.78 -42.14 54.94
C ILE A 13 -18.26 -42.78 53.64
N PHE A 14 -18.79 -43.97 53.35
CA PHE A 14 -18.55 -44.71 52.12
C PHE A 14 -19.54 -44.27 51.03
N THR A 15 -19.05 -43.97 49.83
CA THR A 15 -19.83 -44.08 48.58
C THR A 15 -19.03 -44.86 47.54
N LYS A 16 -19.73 -45.66 46.74
CA LYS A 16 -19.16 -46.74 45.91
C LYS A 16 -18.66 -46.19 44.57
N PRO A 17 -17.66 -46.82 43.93
CA PRO A 17 -17.32 -46.52 42.54
C PRO A 17 -18.47 -46.98 41.62
N LEU A 18 -19.00 -46.07 40.79
CA LEU A 18 -20.03 -46.40 39.82
C LEU A 18 -19.37 -46.95 38.54
N VAL A 19 -19.56 -48.25 38.29
CA VAL A 19 -19.22 -48.85 36.99
C VAL A 19 -20.22 -48.36 35.95
N LEU A 20 -19.76 -47.54 35.00
CA LEU A 20 -20.56 -47.18 33.83
C LEU A 20 -20.23 -48.12 32.66
N ARG A 21 -21.30 -48.67 32.09
CA ARG A 21 -21.27 -49.72 31.07
C ARG A 21 -20.87 -49.14 29.70
N ASN A 22 -20.19 -49.98 28.90
CA ASN A 22 -20.24 -49.85 27.45
C ASN A 22 -21.70 -49.87 26.98
N SER A 23 -22.14 -48.81 26.32
CA SER A 23 -23.35 -48.77 25.49
C SER A 23 -22.98 -48.26 24.11
N SER A 24 -22.72 -49.20 23.20
CA SER A 24 -22.50 -48.93 21.79
C SER A 24 -23.76 -48.35 21.15
N GLN A 25 -23.76 -47.04 20.85
CA GLN A 25 -24.75 -46.42 19.97
C GLN A 25 -24.07 -45.52 18.93
N SER A 26 -23.94 -46.08 17.72
CA SER A 26 -23.99 -45.38 16.43
C SER A 26 -23.43 -43.94 16.38
N LEU A 27 -22.11 -43.80 16.39
CA LEU A 27 -21.49 -42.65 15.73
C LEU A 27 -21.81 -42.74 14.23
N ARG A 28 -22.67 -41.85 13.73
CA ARG A 28 -22.88 -41.70 12.29
C ARG A 28 -21.59 -41.12 11.69
N GLN A 29 -20.84 -42.00 11.05
CA GLN A 29 -19.66 -41.65 10.27
C GLN A 29 -20.11 -40.78 9.09
N PHE A 30 -19.96 -39.46 9.22
CA PHE A 30 -20.05 -38.54 8.09
C PHE A 30 -18.79 -38.69 7.23
N SER A 31 -18.75 -39.79 6.47
CA SER A 31 -17.84 -39.92 5.33
C SER A 31 -18.24 -38.88 4.28
N ILE A 32 -17.58 -37.72 4.31
CA ILE A 32 -17.55 -36.81 3.17
C ILE A 32 -16.90 -37.60 2.03
N SER A 33 -17.75 -38.09 1.13
CA SER A 33 -17.31 -38.84 -0.03
C SER A 33 -16.77 -37.84 -1.04
N ILE A 34 -15.44 -37.68 -1.08
CA ILE A 34 -14.77 -36.89 -2.12
C ILE A 34 -15.14 -37.51 -3.47
N PRO A 35 -15.82 -36.79 -4.39
CA PRO A 35 -16.15 -37.33 -5.70
C PRO A 35 -14.87 -37.63 -6.47
N LYS A 36 -14.80 -38.84 -7.04
CA LYS A 36 -13.74 -39.21 -7.96
C LYS A 36 -13.88 -38.32 -9.20
N MET A 37 -12.93 -37.42 -9.43
CA MET A 37 -12.91 -36.55 -10.62
C MET A 37 -12.92 -37.44 -11.87
N ALA A 38 -13.95 -37.29 -12.70
CA ALA A 38 -14.01 -37.90 -14.02
C ALA A 38 -13.18 -37.07 -14.99
N GLU A 39 -12.33 -37.71 -15.78
CA GLU A 39 -11.67 -37.07 -16.92
C GLU A 39 -12.73 -36.73 -17.97
N HIS A 40 -13.01 -35.44 -18.16
CA HIS A 40 -13.74 -34.97 -19.33
C HIS A 40 -13.02 -33.83 -20.03
N SER A 41 -12.58 -34.15 -21.25
CA SER A 41 -12.13 -33.22 -22.26
C SER A 41 -13.31 -32.50 -22.92
N SER A 42 -13.45 -31.20 -22.70
CA SER A 42 -14.12 -30.28 -23.64
C SER A 42 -13.78 -28.84 -23.31
N SER A 43 -13.20 -28.14 -24.27
CA SER A 43 -12.92 -26.70 -24.18
C SER A 43 -14.19 -25.89 -24.44
N GLU A 44 -14.91 -25.54 -23.37
CA GLU A 44 -15.88 -24.44 -23.39
C GLU A 44 -15.37 -23.32 -22.48
N GLY A 45 -15.43 -22.08 -22.98
CA GLY A 45 -14.86 -20.94 -22.28
C GLY A 45 -15.60 -20.68 -20.97
N ALA A 46 -14.87 -20.69 -19.85
CA ALA A 46 -15.44 -20.28 -18.57
C ALA A 46 -16.02 -18.86 -18.69
N PRO A 47 -17.22 -18.59 -18.15
CA PRO A 47 -17.81 -17.26 -18.21
C PRO A 47 -16.88 -16.24 -17.52
N LEU A 48 -16.76 -15.05 -18.11
CA LEU A 48 -15.98 -13.96 -17.55
C LEU A 48 -16.48 -13.68 -16.13
N SER A 49 -15.60 -13.80 -15.13
CA SER A 49 -15.96 -13.49 -13.74
C SER A 49 -16.41 -12.04 -13.65
N THR A 50 -17.60 -11.82 -13.10
CA THR A 50 -18.15 -10.49 -12.80
C THR A 50 -17.56 -9.91 -11.51
N TYR A 51 -16.60 -10.60 -10.89
CA TYR A 51 -15.92 -10.14 -9.68
C TYR A 51 -15.22 -8.80 -9.93
N LYS A 52 -15.52 -7.82 -9.07
CA LYS A 52 -14.77 -6.57 -8.99
C LYS A 52 -13.77 -6.71 -7.84
N PRO A 53 -12.45 -6.71 -8.11
CA PRO A 53 -11.45 -6.76 -7.07
C PRO A 53 -11.64 -5.65 -6.05
N ARG A 54 -11.41 -5.98 -4.79
CA ARG A 54 -11.35 -5.05 -3.67
C ARG A 54 -10.05 -5.25 -2.92
N TYR A 55 -9.34 -4.16 -2.67
CA TYR A 55 -8.05 -4.17 -2.01
C TYR A 55 -8.02 -3.19 -0.84
N ILE A 56 -7.23 -3.57 0.16
CA ILE A 56 -6.74 -2.69 1.22
C ILE A 56 -5.23 -2.71 1.09
N ASP A 57 -4.60 -1.56 0.82
CA ASP A 57 -3.15 -1.43 0.89
C ASP A 57 -2.77 -1.22 2.36
N ILE A 58 -2.17 -2.25 2.99
CA ILE A 58 -1.85 -2.18 4.42
C ILE A 58 -0.60 -1.33 4.73
N GLY A 59 0.18 -0.97 3.71
CA GLY A 59 1.45 -0.25 3.86
C GLY A 59 1.72 0.64 2.66
N ILE A 60 1.38 1.93 2.79
CA ILE A 60 1.69 2.95 1.78
C ILE A 60 2.23 4.23 2.42
N ASN A 61 3.35 4.75 1.92
CA ASN A 61 4.01 5.93 2.48
C ASN A 61 3.49 7.24 1.87
N LEU A 62 2.16 7.47 1.80
CA LEU A 62 1.57 8.66 1.16
C LEU A 62 2.00 10.01 1.78
N ALA A 63 2.51 9.99 3.01
CA ALA A 63 3.10 11.15 3.66
C ALA A 63 4.45 11.59 3.05
N ASP A 64 5.08 10.75 2.20
CA ASP A 64 6.31 11.13 1.50
C ASP A 64 6.03 12.27 0.49
N PRO A 65 6.77 13.40 0.55
CA PRO A 65 6.59 14.54 -0.35
C PRO A 65 6.72 14.24 -1.85
N ILE A 66 7.23 13.07 -2.25
CA ILE A 66 7.23 12.58 -3.63
C ILE A 66 5.82 12.46 -4.23
N PHE A 67 4.82 12.19 -3.40
CA PHE A 67 3.40 12.16 -3.80
C PHE A 67 2.79 13.57 -3.89
N ARG A 68 3.45 14.58 -3.32
CA ARG A 68 3.15 16.02 -3.52
C ARG A 68 4.17 16.69 -4.45
N GLY A 69 4.77 15.92 -5.36
CA GLY A 69 5.68 16.40 -6.41
C GLY A 69 7.03 16.96 -5.94
N ARG A 70 7.43 16.77 -4.68
CA ARG A 70 8.70 17.25 -4.11
C ARG A 70 9.73 16.11 -4.04
N TYR A 71 10.92 16.32 -4.61
CA TYR A 71 11.99 15.33 -4.70
C TYR A 71 13.31 15.96 -4.22
N HIS A 72 13.81 15.55 -3.05
CA HIS A 72 15.01 16.11 -2.40
C HIS A 72 14.92 17.65 -2.29
N GLY A 73 13.98 18.14 -1.49
CA GLY A 73 13.67 19.57 -1.30
C GLY A 73 13.14 20.33 -2.53
N LYS A 74 13.01 19.70 -3.71
CA LYS A 74 12.70 20.42 -4.97
C LYS A 74 11.38 19.96 -5.57
N SER A 75 10.42 20.87 -5.73
CA SER A 75 9.24 20.63 -6.56
C SER A 75 9.66 20.31 -8.00
N ARG A 76 9.05 19.27 -8.58
CA ARG A 76 9.28 18.80 -9.96
C ARG A 76 8.02 18.80 -10.80
N HIS A 77 6.86 18.71 -10.15
CA HIS A 77 5.53 18.84 -10.73
C HIS A 77 4.57 19.35 -9.64
N PRO A 78 3.35 19.77 -10.00
CA PRO A 78 2.28 20.06 -9.04
C PRO A 78 2.01 18.87 -8.10
N ASP A 79 1.34 19.15 -6.99
CA ASP A 79 0.81 18.11 -6.11
C ASP A 79 -0.19 17.25 -6.89
N ASP A 80 0.00 15.92 -6.86
CA ASP A 80 -0.86 14.96 -7.56
C ASP A 80 -1.40 13.86 -6.63
N LEU A 81 -1.33 14.05 -5.31
CA LEU A 81 -1.75 13.07 -4.31
C LEU A 81 -3.22 12.62 -4.49
N ALA A 82 -4.13 13.57 -4.76
CA ALA A 82 -5.52 13.24 -5.05
C ALA A 82 -5.67 12.35 -6.30
N GLY A 83 -4.83 12.55 -7.31
CA GLY A 83 -4.76 11.69 -8.50
C GLY A 83 -4.21 10.28 -8.19
N VAL A 84 -3.22 10.19 -7.30
CA VAL A 84 -2.70 8.89 -6.79
C VAL A 84 -3.81 8.11 -6.06
N VAL A 85 -4.60 8.78 -5.22
CA VAL A 85 -5.74 8.18 -4.51
C VAL A 85 -6.87 7.78 -5.48
N SER A 86 -7.20 8.60 -6.48
CA SER A 86 -8.18 8.25 -7.52
C SER A 86 -7.79 6.96 -8.26
N ARG A 87 -6.53 6.89 -8.74
CA ARG A 87 -6.01 5.70 -9.42
C ARG A 87 -6.05 4.45 -8.53
N ALA A 88 -5.89 4.60 -7.21
CA ALA A 88 -6.05 3.50 -6.26
C ALA A 88 -7.51 3.01 -6.22
N GLN A 89 -8.47 3.92 -6.09
CA GLN A 89 -9.89 3.59 -6.04
C GLN A 89 -10.39 2.97 -7.35
N GLU A 90 -9.91 3.44 -8.50
CA GLU A 90 -10.24 2.92 -9.84
C GLU A 90 -9.84 1.45 -10.07
N VAL A 91 -8.77 0.96 -9.43
CA VAL A 91 -8.41 -0.47 -9.47
C VAL A 91 -9.15 -1.30 -8.41
N GLY A 92 -9.91 -0.66 -7.52
CA GLY A 92 -10.60 -1.31 -6.39
C GLY A 92 -9.86 -1.20 -5.05
N CYS A 93 -8.77 -0.45 -4.96
CA CYS A 93 -8.08 -0.18 -3.71
C CYS A 93 -8.78 0.96 -2.96
N THR A 94 -9.75 0.59 -2.13
CA THR A 94 -10.69 1.52 -1.49
C THR A 94 -10.31 1.89 -0.05
N LYS A 95 -9.22 1.33 0.47
CA LYS A 95 -8.68 1.56 1.80
C LYS A 95 -7.15 1.57 1.73
N LEU A 96 -6.54 2.57 2.35
CA LEU A 96 -5.10 2.84 2.32
C LEU A 96 -4.64 3.10 3.75
N ILE A 97 -3.79 2.24 4.30
CA ILE A 97 -3.19 2.44 5.62
C ILE A 97 -1.84 3.14 5.42
N VAL A 98 -1.77 4.40 5.82
CA VAL A 98 -0.58 5.23 5.66
C VAL A 98 0.36 5.06 6.83
N THR A 99 1.58 4.64 6.52
CA THR A 99 2.59 4.28 7.51
C THR A 99 3.14 5.50 8.25
N GLY A 100 2.96 5.55 9.56
CA GLY A 100 3.65 6.46 10.48
C GLY A 100 4.91 5.79 11.05
N SER A 101 6.08 6.41 10.88
CA SER A 101 7.41 5.84 11.17
C SER A 101 8.29 6.71 12.07
N SER A 102 7.90 7.96 12.29
CA SER A 102 8.44 8.92 13.25
C SER A 102 7.29 9.75 13.82
N PHE A 103 7.53 10.58 14.85
CA PHE A 103 6.53 11.54 15.32
C PHE A 103 6.04 12.48 14.21
N LYS A 104 6.92 12.85 13.27
CA LYS A 104 6.57 13.74 12.17
C LYS A 104 5.73 12.99 11.14
N SER A 105 6.20 11.84 10.64
CA SER A 105 5.47 11.09 9.61
C SER A 105 4.13 10.53 10.12
N SER A 106 4.04 10.14 11.40
CA SER A 106 2.77 9.78 12.04
C SER A 106 1.78 10.95 12.09
N ARG A 107 2.25 12.16 12.48
CA ARG A 107 1.43 13.38 12.48
C ARG A 107 1.02 13.81 11.07
N ASP A 108 1.86 13.58 10.06
CA ASP A 108 1.52 13.86 8.66
C ASP A 108 0.55 12.81 8.08
N ALA A 109 0.69 11.53 8.42
CA ALA A 109 -0.27 10.48 8.06
C ALA A 109 -1.68 10.77 8.62
N LEU A 110 -1.77 11.24 9.87
CA LEU A 110 -3.02 11.66 10.51
C LEU A 110 -3.69 12.89 9.85
N LYS A 111 -2.93 13.75 9.17
CA LYS A 111 -3.52 14.82 8.34
C LYS A 111 -4.15 14.24 7.08
N LEU A 112 -3.53 13.22 6.47
CA LEU A 112 -4.08 12.56 5.28
C LEU A 112 -5.38 11.80 5.55
N THR A 113 -5.60 11.28 6.77
CA THR A 113 -6.90 10.68 7.14
C THR A 113 -8.03 11.72 7.21
N GLN A 114 -7.70 13.00 7.40
CA GLN A 114 -8.66 14.12 7.39
C GLN A 114 -8.91 14.64 5.96
N GLU A 115 -7.91 14.57 5.09
CA GLU A 115 -8.00 14.95 3.67
C GLU A 115 -8.78 13.91 2.84
N PHE A 116 -8.64 12.62 3.16
CA PHE A 116 -9.29 11.51 2.45
C PHE A 116 -10.11 10.60 3.40
N PRO A 117 -11.14 11.14 4.09
CA PRO A 117 -11.89 10.42 5.11
C PRO A 117 -12.58 9.17 4.55
N GLY A 118 -12.51 8.06 5.29
CA GLY A 118 -13.07 6.76 4.88
C GLY A 118 -12.32 6.07 3.74
N THR A 119 -11.20 6.64 3.26
CA THR A 119 -10.27 6.00 2.31
C THR A 119 -8.89 5.84 2.93
N VAL A 120 -8.37 6.88 3.59
CA VAL A 120 -7.05 6.87 4.23
C VAL A 120 -7.18 6.70 5.74
N PHE A 121 -6.40 5.75 6.25
CA PHE A 121 -6.18 5.43 7.66
C PHE A 121 -4.69 5.60 7.95
N SER A 122 -4.28 5.56 9.21
CA SER A 122 -2.86 5.68 9.57
C SER A 122 -2.40 4.67 10.61
N THR A 123 -1.08 4.52 10.67
CA THR A 123 -0.36 3.96 11.81
C THR A 123 0.41 5.08 12.51
N ALA A 124 0.86 4.84 13.75
CA ALA A 124 1.79 5.72 14.45
C ALA A 124 2.79 4.89 15.25
N GLY A 125 4.08 5.20 15.16
CA GLY A 125 5.17 4.43 15.76
C GLY A 125 6.53 5.04 15.45
N ILE A 126 7.59 4.48 16.07
CA ILE A 126 8.98 4.85 15.79
C ILE A 126 9.71 3.68 15.16
N HIS A 127 10.06 3.83 13.88
CA HIS A 127 10.78 2.87 13.07
C HIS A 127 12.21 2.62 13.58
N PRO A 128 12.83 1.44 13.38
CA PRO A 128 14.24 1.19 13.69
C PRO A 128 15.20 2.26 13.15
N CYS A 129 15.02 2.77 11.92
CA CYS A 129 15.87 3.85 11.37
C CYS A 129 15.70 5.19 12.11
N SER A 130 14.48 5.51 12.56
CA SER A 130 14.19 6.71 13.36
C SER A 130 14.47 6.51 14.85
N SER A 131 14.86 5.31 15.30
CA SER A 131 15.10 5.00 16.72
C SER A 131 16.38 5.62 17.29
N SER A 132 17.20 6.32 16.50
CA SER A 132 18.35 7.09 17.02
C SER A 132 17.93 8.14 18.07
N ILE A 133 16.64 8.52 18.10
CA ILE A 133 16.03 9.40 19.09
C ILE A 133 16.18 8.92 20.56
N PHE A 134 16.41 7.62 20.77
CA PHE A 134 16.64 7.01 22.09
C PHE A 134 18.12 6.98 22.52
N SER A 135 19.07 7.31 21.63
CA SER A 135 20.53 7.29 21.90
C SER A 135 20.99 8.50 22.71
N THR A 136 21.93 8.34 23.65
CA THR A 136 22.49 9.49 24.41
C THR A 136 23.19 10.53 23.51
N SER A 137 23.74 10.10 22.38
CA SER A 137 24.44 10.95 21.41
C SER A 137 23.52 11.82 20.53
N HIS A 138 22.20 11.59 20.57
CA HIS A 138 21.25 12.36 19.78
C HIS A 138 20.94 13.71 20.45
N HIS A 139 21.36 14.83 19.83
CA HIS A 139 21.32 16.16 20.46
C HIS A 139 20.08 17.04 20.17
N LYS A 140 19.06 16.55 19.46
CA LYS A 140 17.80 17.30 19.20
C LYS A 140 16.67 16.85 20.13
N HIS A 141 15.73 17.77 20.44
CA HIS A 141 14.45 17.41 21.06
C HIS A 141 13.45 16.94 19.99
N HIS A 142 12.68 15.89 20.31
CA HIS A 142 11.82 15.19 19.35
C HIS A 142 10.53 15.92 18.97
N ASP A 143 10.24 17.04 19.64
CA ASP A 143 9.11 17.91 19.35
C ASP A 143 9.52 19.26 18.71
N GLU A 144 10.83 19.56 18.59
CA GLU A 144 11.32 20.81 17.98
C GLU A 144 11.14 20.88 16.46
N SER A 145 10.66 19.81 15.80
CA SER A 145 10.26 19.85 14.39
C SER A 145 8.98 20.67 14.12
N GLN A 146 8.41 21.32 15.14
CA GLN A 146 7.24 22.21 15.01
C GLN A 146 7.60 23.68 14.68
N SER A 147 8.87 24.11 14.84
CA SER A 147 9.23 25.54 14.80
C SER A 147 10.14 25.98 13.65
N GLU A 148 10.57 25.10 12.75
CA GLU A 148 11.26 25.53 11.53
C GLU A 148 10.21 25.98 10.49
N SER A 149 10.36 27.23 10.00
CA SER A 149 9.54 27.78 8.92
C SER A 149 9.60 26.89 7.68
N GLU A 150 8.53 26.90 6.86
CA GLU A 150 8.35 25.98 5.72
C GLU A 150 9.52 25.99 4.70
N ASP A 151 10.34 27.06 4.70
CA ASP A 151 11.51 27.23 3.83
C ASP A 151 12.83 26.65 4.37
N ASN A 152 12.92 26.22 5.64
CA ASN A 152 14.18 25.77 6.27
C ASN A 152 14.09 24.46 7.07
N ALA A 153 13.01 23.68 6.92
CA ALA A 153 12.93 22.36 7.54
C ALA A 153 14.14 21.48 7.15
N VAL A 154 14.98 21.12 8.13
CA VAL A 154 16.05 20.15 7.93
C VAL A 154 15.41 18.79 7.71
N GLU A 155 15.24 18.41 6.44
CA GLU A 155 14.44 17.27 6.01
C GLU A 155 14.79 16.00 6.82
N GLU A 156 13.79 15.36 7.45
CA GLU A 156 13.85 13.95 7.89
C GLU A 156 13.79 13.01 6.66
N HIS A 157 14.50 13.38 5.59
CA HIS A 157 14.70 12.57 4.42
C HIS A 157 16.08 11.95 4.49
N THR A 158 16.14 10.66 4.14
CA THR A 158 17.34 10.06 3.57
C THR A 158 17.92 11.00 2.50
N PRO A 159 19.11 11.60 2.72
CA PRO A 159 19.72 12.44 1.70
C PRO A 159 19.95 11.63 0.42
N ALA A 160 20.17 12.31 -0.71
CA ALA A 160 20.52 11.65 -1.97
C ALA A 160 21.80 10.76 -1.87
N CYS A 161 22.58 10.95 -0.81
CA CYS A 161 23.42 9.91 -0.20
C CYS A 161 23.07 9.85 1.30
N GLY A 162 22.33 8.82 1.71
CA GLY A 162 22.15 8.51 3.14
C GLY A 162 23.49 8.20 3.83
N PRO A 163 23.51 8.07 5.17
CA PRO A 163 24.67 7.55 5.87
C PRO A 163 25.14 6.26 5.20
N ASP A 164 26.46 6.15 5.00
CA ASP A 164 27.10 5.12 4.19
C ASP A 164 26.66 3.71 4.65
N PRO A 165 25.94 2.93 3.82
CA PRO A 165 25.43 1.63 4.24
C PRO A 165 26.50 0.62 4.66
N SER A 166 27.75 0.84 4.27
CA SER A 166 28.90 0.02 4.69
C SER A 166 29.47 0.39 6.06
N LYS A 167 28.97 1.45 6.71
CA LYS A 167 29.45 1.98 7.99
C LYS A 167 28.34 1.95 9.04
N PRO A 168 28.14 0.82 9.75
CA PRO A 168 27.18 0.75 10.84
C PRO A 168 27.58 1.67 11.99
N ILE A 169 26.58 2.25 12.67
CA ILE A 169 26.75 2.84 14.00
C ILE A 169 26.94 1.67 14.96
N LEU A 170 28.07 1.65 15.65
CA LEU A 170 28.40 0.61 16.63
C LEU A 170 27.65 0.88 17.94
N ASP A 171 27.43 -0.16 18.72
CA ASP A 171 26.93 -0.05 20.09
C ASP A 171 27.97 0.66 20.98
N GLY A 172 27.53 1.34 22.05
CA GLY A 172 28.41 2.04 22.99
C GLY A 172 28.10 3.52 23.24
N ASP A 173 27.30 4.17 22.39
CA ASP A 173 26.69 5.47 22.71
C ASP A 173 25.63 5.34 23.83
N GLY A 174 25.08 4.14 24.02
CA GLY A 174 24.13 3.83 25.08
C GLY A 174 22.75 4.46 24.92
N VAL A 175 21.85 4.06 25.81
CA VAL A 175 20.44 4.48 25.81
C VAL A 175 20.18 5.62 26.80
N ASP A 176 19.49 6.66 26.35
CA ASP A 176 18.96 7.71 27.21
C ASP A 176 17.63 7.28 27.83
N HIS A 177 17.69 6.61 28.97
CA HIS A 177 16.51 6.14 29.68
C HIS A 177 15.60 7.26 30.23
N ALA A 178 16.09 8.49 30.39
CA ALA A 178 15.25 9.60 30.85
C ALA A 178 14.37 10.10 29.70
N ARG A 179 14.97 10.39 28.55
CA ARG A 179 14.26 10.79 27.33
C ARG A 179 13.42 9.65 26.75
N SER A 180 13.84 8.39 26.91
CA SER A 180 13.02 7.23 26.54
C SER A 180 11.64 7.24 27.19
N LYS A 181 11.51 7.70 28.43
CA LYS A 181 10.22 7.81 29.11
C LYS A 181 9.35 8.88 28.46
N VAL A 182 9.92 10.07 28.23
CA VAL A 182 9.25 11.18 27.55
C VAL A 182 8.76 10.75 26.17
N ILE A 183 9.60 10.10 25.35
CA ILE A 183 9.21 9.56 24.04
C ILE A 183 8.02 8.59 24.14
N MET A 184 7.99 7.72 25.16
CA MET A 184 6.87 6.79 25.35
C MET A 184 5.60 7.44 25.88
N GLU A 185 5.71 8.51 26.66
CA GLU A 185 4.59 9.34 27.12
C GLU A 185 4.00 10.15 25.93
N ASP A 186 4.84 10.79 25.13
CA ASP A 186 4.46 11.53 23.92
C ASP A 186 3.82 10.60 22.86
N LEU A 187 4.36 9.38 22.69
CA LEU A 187 3.83 8.40 21.75
C LEU A 187 2.48 7.83 22.21
N GLU A 188 2.32 7.57 23.52
CA GLU A 188 1.02 7.22 24.09
C GLU A 188 -0.01 8.35 23.92
N GLN A 189 0.39 9.61 24.13
CA GLN A 189 -0.48 10.77 23.91
C GLN A 189 -0.88 10.90 22.43
N LEU A 190 0.06 10.73 21.50
CA LEU A 190 -0.24 10.72 20.07
C LEU A 190 -1.24 9.61 19.72
N ILE A 191 -1.00 8.38 20.17
CA ILE A 191 -1.88 7.23 19.89
C ILE A 191 -3.29 7.47 20.46
N THR A 192 -3.40 7.85 21.73
CA THR A 192 -4.68 8.01 22.44
C THR A 192 -5.50 9.23 21.99
N SER A 193 -4.87 10.26 21.41
CA SER A 193 -5.55 11.45 20.88
C SER A 193 -5.95 11.36 19.40
N SER A 194 -5.47 10.35 18.67
CA SER A 194 -5.66 10.23 17.21
C SER A 194 -7.05 9.76 16.75
N GLY A 195 -7.91 9.31 17.66
CA GLY A 195 -9.25 8.80 17.32
C GLY A 195 -9.22 7.52 16.47
N SER A 196 -10.33 7.21 15.80
CA SER A 196 -10.53 5.94 15.09
C SER A 196 -9.86 5.82 13.71
N ALA A 197 -9.18 6.88 13.24
CA ALA A 197 -8.46 6.86 11.97
C ALA A 197 -7.06 6.24 12.11
N LEU A 198 -6.53 6.20 13.33
CA LEU A 198 -5.34 5.45 13.70
C LEU A 198 -5.72 4.00 13.97
N VAL A 199 -5.30 3.08 13.10
CA VAL A 199 -5.79 1.69 13.10
C VAL A 199 -4.76 0.66 13.54
N ALA A 200 -3.49 1.06 13.66
CA ALA A 200 -2.42 0.20 14.15
C ALA A 200 -1.37 0.99 14.93
N PHE A 201 -0.73 0.34 15.90
CA PHE A 201 0.52 0.81 16.50
C PHE A 201 1.69 0.23 15.67
N GLY A 202 2.45 1.11 15.04
CA GLY A 202 3.49 0.78 14.07
C GLY A 202 3.72 1.98 13.15
N GLU A 203 4.73 2.02 12.31
CA GLU A 203 5.73 0.99 12.06
C GLU A 203 6.84 1.01 13.12
N PHE A 204 7.08 -0.12 13.76
CA PHE A 204 8.21 -0.30 14.69
C PHE A 204 8.73 -1.74 14.66
N GLY A 205 9.97 -1.96 15.11
CA GLY A 205 10.62 -3.26 15.04
C GLY A 205 12.14 -3.14 14.89
N LEU A 206 12.76 -4.05 14.13
CA LEU A 206 14.22 -4.15 13.98
C LEU A 206 14.65 -4.26 12.50
N ASP A 207 15.63 -3.46 12.08
CA ASP A 207 16.27 -3.53 10.75
C ASP A 207 17.80 -3.54 10.90
N TYR A 208 18.40 -4.73 10.80
CA TYR A 208 19.86 -4.90 10.90
C TYR A 208 20.60 -4.67 9.57
N ASP A 209 19.88 -4.49 8.45
CA ASP A 209 20.46 -3.95 7.21
C ASP A 209 20.57 -2.41 7.26
N ARG A 210 20.12 -1.77 8.35
CA ARG A 210 20.06 -0.30 8.52
C ARG A 210 20.79 0.21 9.76
N LEU A 211 21.76 -0.55 10.27
CA LEU A 211 22.59 -0.15 11.41
C LEU A 211 23.37 1.17 11.21
N HIS A 212 23.49 1.67 9.98
CA HIS A 212 24.04 2.99 9.67
C HIS A 212 23.11 4.18 10.02
N TYR A 213 21.84 3.93 10.37
CA TYR A 213 20.91 4.92 10.90
C TYR A 213 20.75 4.85 12.43
N CYS A 214 20.76 3.64 13.00
CA CYS A 214 20.57 3.40 14.43
C CYS A 214 21.26 2.09 14.84
N SER A 215 22.05 2.11 15.91
CA SER A 215 22.79 0.94 16.42
C SER A 215 21.85 -0.15 16.92
N LYS A 216 22.36 -1.39 17.01
CA LYS A 216 21.57 -2.56 17.41
C LYS A 216 21.05 -2.41 18.84
N GLU A 217 21.89 -1.93 19.76
CA GLU A 217 21.53 -1.61 21.15
C GLU A 217 20.29 -0.71 21.23
N VAL A 218 20.29 0.38 20.45
CA VAL A 218 19.24 1.40 20.51
C VAL A 218 17.95 0.93 19.80
N GLN A 219 18.06 0.18 18.69
CA GLN A 219 16.90 -0.47 18.06
C GLN A 219 16.22 -1.47 19.00
N LEU A 220 17.00 -2.34 19.68
CA LEU A 220 16.48 -3.32 20.64
C LEU A 220 15.71 -2.65 21.78
N HIS A 221 16.25 -1.56 22.35
CA HIS A 221 15.59 -0.79 23.40
C HIS A 221 14.31 -0.09 22.90
N SER A 222 14.37 0.58 21.75
CA SER A 222 13.20 1.22 21.12
C SER A 222 12.07 0.22 20.87
N PHE A 223 12.40 -0.97 20.35
CA PHE A 223 11.42 -2.02 20.10
C PHE A 223 10.81 -2.54 21.40
N ALA A 224 11.63 -2.87 22.40
CA ALA A 224 11.16 -3.35 23.71
C ALA A 224 10.27 -2.32 24.42
N ALA A 225 10.61 -1.03 24.35
CA ALA A 225 9.82 0.05 24.93
C ALA A 225 8.44 0.19 24.25
N GLN A 226 8.40 0.15 22.91
CA GLN A 226 7.15 0.23 22.16
C GLN A 226 6.27 -1.01 22.34
N LEU A 227 6.86 -2.22 22.42
CA LEU A 227 6.15 -3.44 22.80
C LEU A 227 5.55 -3.34 24.21
N SER A 228 6.29 -2.77 25.17
CA SER A 228 5.78 -2.55 26.53
C SER A 228 4.67 -1.50 26.60
N LEU A 229 4.66 -0.50 25.71
CA LEU A 229 3.53 0.42 25.53
C LEU A 229 2.34 -0.32 24.91
N ALA A 230 2.55 -1.10 23.85
CA ALA A 230 1.50 -1.85 23.16
C ALA A 230 0.76 -2.80 24.11
N ALA A 231 1.50 -3.53 24.96
CA ALA A 231 0.92 -4.46 25.94
C ALA A 231 0.09 -3.80 27.05
N ARG A 232 0.24 -2.50 27.30
CA ARG A 232 -0.50 -1.75 28.35
C ARG A 232 -1.59 -0.82 27.80
N LEU A 233 -1.68 -0.62 26.50
CA LEU A 233 -2.76 0.16 25.88
C LEU A 233 -4.12 -0.54 26.07
N SER A 234 -5.16 0.24 26.34
CA SER A 234 -6.53 -0.24 26.55
C SER A 234 -7.53 0.69 25.86
N PRO A 235 -8.17 0.27 24.74
CA PRO A 235 -7.96 -1.01 24.05
C PRO A 235 -6.56 -1.12 23.45
N GLN A 236 -6.03 -2.35 23.34
CA GLN A 236 -4.86 -2.59 22.50
C GLN A 236 -5.18 -2.23 21.04
N LEU A 237 -4.18 -1.72 20.32
CA LEU A 237 -4.19 -1.63 18.87
C LEU A 237 -3.48 -2.87 18.27
N PRO A 238 -3.86 -3.29 17.05
CA PRO A 238 -3.05 -4.25 16.29
C PRO A 238 -1.67 -3.69 15.98
N LEU A 239 -0.68 -4.56 15.82
CA LEU A 239 0.70 -4.15 15.54
C LEU A 239 1.02 -4.18 14.05
N PHE A 240 1.72 -3.16 13.57
CA PHE A 240 2.32 -3.11 12.24
C PHE A 240 3.85 -3.14 12.39
N LEU A 241 4.43 -4.32 12.18
CA LEU A 241 5.76 -4.69 12.69
C LEU A 241 6.80 -4.82 11.58
N HIS A 242 7.95 -4.18 11.76
CA HIS A 242 9.11 -4.28 10.86
C HIS A 242 10.10 -5.36 11.34
N SER A 243 10.53 -6.25 10.45
CA SER A 243 11.63 -7.17 10.74
C SER A 243 12.52 -7.36 9.51
N ARG A 244 13.82 -7.09 9.65
CA ARG A 244 14.82 -7.33 8.60
C ARG A 244 16.16 -7.75 9.20
N ALA A 245 16.63 -8.94 8.78
CA ALA A 245 17.87 -9.58 9.23
C ALA A 245 17.99 -9.71 10.78
N ALA A 246 16.86 -9.71 11.49
CA ALA A 246 16.78 -9.53 12.94
C ALA A 246 15.81 -10.51 13.65
N HIS A 247 15.38 -11.57 12.98
CA HIS A 247 14.26 -12.43 13.41
C HIS A 247 14.40 -13.01 14.83
N GLU A 248 15.58 -13.52 15.20
CA GLU A 248 15.81 -14.12 16.53
C GLU A 248 15.50 -13.13 17.66
N ASP A 249 16.09 -11.93 17.60
CA ASP A 249 15.85 -10.87 18.58
C ASP A 249 14.43 -10.30 18.48
N PHE A 250 13.87 -10.23 17.26
CA PHE A 250 12.52 -9.75 17.01
C PHE A 250 11.47 -10.63 17.69
N VAL A 251 11.53 -11.95 17.44
CA VAL A 251 10.62 -12.93 18.04
C VAL A 251 10.84 -13.07 19.53
N ARG A 252 12.10 -13.00 20.01
CA ARG A 252 12.41 -13.04 21.44
C ARG A 252 11.71 -11.90 22.18
N LEU A 253 11.85 -10.66 21.71
CA LEU A 253 11.22 -9.49 22.35
C LEU A 253 9.68 -9.53 22.29
N LEU A 254 9.09 -10.01 21.18
CA LEU A 254 7.64 -10.25 21.09
C LEU A 254 7.16 -11.25 22.15
N LYS A 255 7.88 -12.38 22.32
CA LYS A 255 7.56 -13.42 23.32
C LYS A 255 7.75 -12.93 24.77
N GLU A 256 8.74 -12.07 25.01
CA GLU A 256 8.94 -11.42 26.32
C GLU A 256 7.76 -10.49 26.68
N ALA A 257 7.28 -9.69 25.73
CA ALA A 257 6.16 -8.77 25.94
C ALA A 257 4.80 -9.48 26.07
N PHE A 258 4.47 -10.36 25.11
CA PHE A 258 3.12 -10.92 24.96
C PHE A 258 2.96 -12.37 25.42
N GLY A 259 4.05 -13.02 25.85
CA GLY A 259 4.07 -14.44 26.25
C GLY A 259 4.51 -15.37 25.12
N PRO A 260 4.84 -16.64 25.44
CA PRO A 260 5.51 -17.54 24.48
C PRO A 260 4.73 -17.85 23.19
N LYS A 261 3.42 -17.62 23.17
CA LYS A 261 2.54 -17.76 22.00
C LYS A 261 1.84 -16.45 21.63
N LEU A 262 2.39 -15.32 22.08
CA LEU A 262 1.81 -13.99 22.00
C LEU A 262 0.39 -13.91 22.58
N GLU A 263 0.07 -14.75 23.58
CA GLU A 263 -1.30 -14.92 24.10
C GLU A 263 -1.91 -13.67 24.75
N LYS A 264 -1.10 -12.63 25.02
CA LYS A 264 -1.55 -11.32 25.50
C LYS A 264 -1.72 -10.28 24.38
N LEU A 265 -1.40 -10.61 23.12
CA LEU A 265 -1.56 -9.72 21.97
C LEU A 265 -2.98 -9.90 21.39
N GLU A 266 -3.96 -9.26 22.02
CA GLU A 266 -5.38 -9.53 21.78
C GLU A 266 -5.86 -9.17 20.36
N LYS A 267 -5.18 -8.22 19.72
CA LYS A 267 -5.49 -7.74 18.36
C LYS A 267 -4.68 -8.42 17.25
N GLY A 268 -3.67 -9.21 17.62
CA GLY A 268 -2.67 -9.70 16.67
C GLY A 268 -1.84 -8.56 16.04
N GLY A 269 -1.22 -8.88 14.91
CA GLY A 269 -0.43 -7.93 14.13
C GLY A 269 0.04 -8.54 12.83
N VAL A 270 0.65 -7.70 11.99
CA VAL A 270 1.26 -8.09 10.71
C VAL A 270 2.76 -7.80 10.75
N VAL A 271 3.57 -8.73 10.25
CA VAL A 271 4.95 -8.44 9.86
C VAL A 271 4.92 -8.02 8.40
N HIS A 272 5.06 -6.72 8.16
CA HIS A 272 4.88 -6.12 6.84
C HIS A 272 6.14 -6.23 5.98
N SER A 273 6.00 -6.03 4.67
CA SER A 273 7.11 -6.00 3.69
C SER A 273 8.04 -7.22 3.82
N PHE A 274 7.45 -8.41 4.03
CA PHE A 274 8.20 -9.59 4.43
C PHE A 274 9.14 -10.08 3.31
N THR A 275 10.42 -10.23 3.65
CA THR A 275 11.48 -10.71 2.74
C THR A 275 12.41 -11.74 3.40
N GLY A 276 12.00 -12.34 4.52
CA GLY A 276 12.76 -13.37 5.23
C GLY A 276 12.67 -14.77 4.60
N THR A 277 13.15 -15.75 5.34
CA THR A 277 13.18 -17.19 4.99
C THR A 277 11.85 -17.89 5.25
N ALA A 278 11.72 -19.14 4.78
CA ALA A 278 10.53 -19.95 5.02
C ALA A 278 10.40 -20.31 6.52
N GLU A 279 11.51 -20.62 7.18
CA GLU A 279 11.58 -20.96 8.60
C GLU A 279 11.10 -19.79 9.48
N GLU A 280 11.57 -18.58 9.20
CA GLU A 280 11.13 -17.35 9.88
C GLU A 280 9.63 -17.09 9.63
N MET A 281 9.18 -17.25 8.39
CA MET A 281 7.77 -17.06 8.00
C MET A 281 6.84 -18.04 8.71
N HIS A 282 7.19 -19.33 8.78
CA HIS A 282 6.42 -20.35 9.50
C HIS A 282 6.34 -20.05 11.01
N GLU A 283 7.44 -19.65 11.66
CA GLU A 283 7.40 -19.28 13.08
C GLU A 283 6.47 -18.09 13.35
N LEU A 284 6.46 -17.08 12.47
CA LEU A 284 5.56 -15.92 12.60
C LEU A 284 4.09 -16.32 12.45
N MET A 285 3.76 -17.20 11.50
CA MET A 285 2.40 -17.72 11.33
C MET A 285 1.94 -18.61 12.50
N ASP A 286 2.84 -19.42 13.06
CA ASP A 286 2.60 -20.26 14.24
C ASP A 286 2.37 -19.43 15.51
N LEU A 287 3.00 -18.25 15.60
CA LEU A 287 2.74 -17.22 16.62
C LEU A 287 1.45 -16.42 16.35
N GLY A 288 0.72 -16.72 15.27
CA GLY A 288 -0.55 -16.08 14.93
C GLY A 288 -0.44 -14.73 14.23
N LEU A 289 0.76 -14.31 13.82
CA LEU A 289 0.98 -13.08 13.07
C LEU A 289 0.66 -13.27 11.58
N TYR A 290 0.25 -12.19 10.93
CA TYR A 290 0.01 -12.14 9.49
C TYR A 290 1.29 -11.72 8.75
N ILE A 291 1.38 -12.06 7.48
CA ILE A 291 2.54 -11.80 6.62
C ILE A 291 2.12 -10.82 5.52
N GLY A 292 2.71 -9.61 5.53
CA GLY A 292 2.51 -8.58 4.52
C GLY A 292 3.43 -8.80 3.31
N ILE A 293 2.84 -8.84 2.11
CA ILE A 293 3.51 -9.19 0.86
C ILE A 293 3.42 -8.04 -0.14
N ASN A 294 4.56 -7.64 -0.70
CA ASN A 294 4.66 -6.59 -1.73
C ASN A 294 5.70 -6.93 -2.81
N GLY A 295 6.01 -5.96 -3.67
CA GLY A 295 6.95 -6.18 -4.78
C GLY A 295 8.42 -6.40 -4.38
N CYS A 296 8.79 -6.15 -3.13
CA CYS A 296 10.06 -6.58 -2.56
C CYS A 296 10.06 -8.07 -2.19
N SER A 297 8.92 -8.65 -1.83
CA SER A 297 8.71 -10.08 -1.56
C SER A 297 8.76 -10.97 -2.82
N PHE A 298 9.01 -10.42 -4.01
CA PHE A 298 9.10 -11.18 -5.28
C PHE A 298 10.43 -11.01 -6.02
N LYS A 299 11.46 -10.47 -5.37
CA LYS A 299 12.73 -10.14 -6.04
C LYS A 299 13.45 -11.39 -6.54
N THR A 300 13.56 -12.43 -5.74
CA THR A 300 14.27 -13.67 -6.07
C THR A 300 13.37 -14.90 -6.09
N ALA A 301 13.90 -16.02 -6.60
CA ALA A 301 13.25 -17.33 -6.58
C ALA A 301 12.94 -17.80 -5.15
N GLU A 302 13.85 -17.54 -4.22
CA GLU A 302 13.69 -17.85 -2.80
C GLU A 302 12.54 -17.04 -2.19
N ASN A 303 12.44 -15.73 -2.47
CA ASN A 303 11.30 -14.94 -1.98
C ASN A 303 9.96 -15.46 -2.54
N CYS A 304 9.90 -15.78 -3.84
CA CYS A 304 8.71 -16.36 -4.44
C CYS A 304 8.35 -17.75 -3.88
N ALA A 305 9.34 -18.57 -3.48
CA ALA A 305 9.10 -19.84 -2.80
C ALA A 305 8.47 -19.62 -1.42
N VAL A 306 8.94 -18.64 -0.65
CA VAL A 306 8.32 -18.31 0.65
C VAL A 306 6.87 -17.82 0.49
N VAL A 307 6.60 -16.96 -0.51
CA VAL A 307 5.22 -16.52 -0.83
C VAL A 307 4.30 -17.69 -1.19
N ASN A 308 4.83 -18.73 -1.84
CA ASN A 308 4.08 -19.94 -2.13
C ASN A 308 3.61 -20.66 -0.85
N GLU A 309 4.39 -20.58 0.23
CA GLU A 309 4.12 -21.26 1.50
C GLU A 309 3.24 -20.45 2.47
N VAL A 310 3.22 -19.10 2.40
CA VAL A 310 2.34 -18.25 3.22
C VAL A 310 0.88 -18.69 3.11
N SER A 311 0.20 -19.02 4.22
CA SER A 311 -1.19 -19.49 4.15
C SER A 311 -2.15 -18.34 3.78
N LEU A 312 -3.22 -18.64 3.03
CA LEU A 312 -4.19 -17.60 2.62
C LEU A 312 -4.89 -16.95 3.83
N ASP A 313 -5.05 -17.66 4.95
CA ASP A 313 -5.61 -17.11 6.19
C ASP A 313 -4.59 -16.33 7.06
N ARG A 314 -3.36 -16.14 6.56
CA ARG A 314 -2.33 -15.26 7.15
C ARG A 314 -1.77 -14.22 6.17
N LEU A 315 -2.15 -14.28 4.89
CA LEU A 315 -1.71 -13.35 3.87
C LEU A 315 -2.34 -11.96 4.03
N MET A 316 -1.52 -10.92 3.92
CA MET A 316 -1.95 -9.56 3.56
C MET A 316 -1.12 -9.05 2.39
N ILE A 317 -1.63 -8.09 1.61
CA ILE A 317 -0.89 -7.46 0.50
C ILE A 317 -0.77 -5.94 0.69
N GLU A 318 0.33 -5.40 0.19
CA GLU A 318 0.66 -3.97 0.24
C GLU A 318 1.51 -3.55 -0.97
N THR A 319 1.69 -2.25 -1.18
CA THR A 319 2.60 -1.74 -2.22
C THR A 319 3.93 -1.22 -1.70
N ASP A 320 4.00 -0.78 -0.45
CA ASP A 320 5.13 -0.04 0.14
C ASP A 320 5.57 1.15 -0.76
N GLY A 321 4.62 1.76 -1.48
CA GLY A 321 4.89 2.92 -2.33
C GLY A 321 5.45 4.09 -1.52
N PRO A 322 6.43 4.86 -2.03
CA PRO A 322 6.92 4.90 -3.41
C PRO A 322 7.92 3.80 -3.78
N TRP A 323 8.25 2.91 -2.83
CA TRP A 323 9.23 1.83 -2.95
C TRP A 323 8.64 0.55 -3.56
N CYS A 324 9.42 -0.53 -3.55
CA CYS A 324 9.00 -1.89 -3.93
C CYS A 324 8.26 -2.07 -5.28
N GLU A 325 8.43 -1.16 -6.25
CA GLU A 325 7.98 -1.34 -7.64
C GLU A 325 8.45 -2.71 -8.20
N VAL A 326 7.52 -3.55 -8.66
CA VAL A 326 7.87 -4.83 -9.32
C VAL A 326 8.51 -4.53 -10.68
N ARG A 327 9.74 -5.01 -10.88
CA ARG A 327 10.53 -4.74 -12.10
C ARG A 327 10.62 -5.98 -12.99
N PRO A 328 10.88 -5.83 -14.31
CA PRO A 328 11.18 -6.95 -15.22
C PRO A 328 12.37 -7.83 -14.82
N THR A 329 13.19 -7.39 -13.87
CA THR A 329 14.35 -8.13 -13.32
C THR A 329 14.02 -8.88 -12.04
N HIS A 330 12.80 -8.79 -11.51
CA HIS A 330 12.35 -9.55 -10.34
C HIS A 330 11.76 -10.88 -10.79
N GLU A 331 11.98 -11.95 -10.03
CA GLU A 331 11.43 -13.28 -10.33
C GLU A 331 9.89 -13.25 -10.51
N GLY A 332 9.19 -12.48 -9.67
CA GLY A 332 7.73 -12.36 -9.72
C GLY A 332 7.18 -11.82 -11.04
N TRP A 333 7.99 -11.15 -11.87
CA TRP A 333 7.54 -10.56 -13.13
C TRP A 333 7.00 -11.59 -14.12
N LYS A 334 7.53 -12.84 -14.10
CA LYS A 334 7.08 -13.90 -15.00
C LYS A 334 5.58 -14.19 -14.86
N TYR A 335 5.04 -14.13 -13.64
CA TYR A 335 3.62 -14.36 -13.36
C TYR A 335 2.73 -13.25 -13.91
N LEU A 336 3.24 -12.01 -14.03
CA LEU A 336 2.53 -10.94 -14.74
C LEU A 336 2.49 -11.22 -16.25
N VAL A 337 3.61 -11.64 -16.86
CA VAL A 337 3.65 -12.00 -18.29
C VAL A 337 2.71 -13.17 -18.59
N GLU A 338 2.72 -14.21 -17.77
CA GLU A 338 1.81 -15.36 -17.87
C GLU A 338 0.34 -14.94 -17.72
N TRP A 339 0.04 -14.04 -16.78
CA TRP A 339 -1.31 -13.50 -16.58
C TRP A 339 -1.78 -12.70 -17.80
N GLU A 340 -0.96 -11.82 -18.35
CA GLU A 340 -1.30 -11.03 -19.55
C GLU A 340 -1.55 -11.95 -20.77
N VAL A 341 -0.70 -12.98 -20.97
CA VAL A 341 -0.90 -13.98 -22.03
C VAL A 341 -2.21 -14.75 -21.85
N LYS A 342 -2.52 -15.18 -20.62
CA LYS A 342 -3.75 -15.93 -20.31
C LYS A 342 -5.01 -15.09 -20.48
N ASN A 343 -4.97 -13.81 -20.17
CA ASN A 343 -6.14 -12.93 -20.13
C ASN A 343 -6.30 -12.04 -21.39
N LYS A 344 -5.35 -12.06 -22.33
CA LYS A 344 -5.33 -11.18 -23.53
C LYS A 344 -6.67 -11.06 -24.27
N GLY A 345 -7.39 -12.18 -24.45
CA GLY A 345 -8.70 -12.18 -25.11
C GLY A 345 -9.81 -11.50 -24.30
N ALA A 346 -9.79 -11.64 -22.97
CA ALA A 346 -10.72 -10.99 -22.07
C ALA A 346 -10.44 -9.47 -21.96
N ILE A 347 -9.15 -9.10 -21.91
CA ILE A 347 -8.70 -7.69 -21.88
C ILE A 347 -9.16 -6.97 -23.15
N ALA A 348 -8.88 -7.52 -24.34
CA ALA A 348 -9.29 -6.92 -25.60
C ALA A 348 -10.83 -6.76 -25.74
N ALA A 349 -11.61 -7.71 -25.18
CA ALA A 349 -13.06 -7.59 -25.12
C ALA A 349 -13.53 -6.49 -24.16
N ALA A 350 -12.88 -6.34 -23.00
CA ALA A 350 -13.17 -5.29 -22.02
C ALA A 350 -12.81 -3.89 -22.55
N GLU A 351 -11.66 -3.74 -23.22
CA GLU A 351 -11.25 -2.49 -23.87
C GLU A 351 -12.23 -2.08 -24.98
N ALA A 352 -12.66 -3.02 -25.82
CA ALA A 352 -13.66 -2.76 -26.86
C ALA A 352 -15.03 -2.35 -26.28
N ALA A 353 -15.43 -2.96 -25.15
CA ALA A 353 -16.63 -2.56 -24.43
C ALA A 353 -16.49 -1.16 -23.81
N ALA A 354 -15.37 -0.84 -23.17
CA ALA A 354 -15.10 0.48 -22.59
C ALA A 354 -15.11 1.59 -23.64
N ALA A 355 -14.42 1.41 -24.78
CA ALA A 355 -14.44 2.36 -25.89
C ALA A 355 -15.85 2.53 -26.51
N SER A 356 -16.67 1.49 -26.48
CA SER A 356 -18.07 1.57 -26.92
C SER A 356 -18.93 2.39 -25.94
N VAL A 357 -18.70 2.25 -24.63
CA VAL A 357 -19.36 3.07 -23.59
C VAL A 357 -18.92 4.53 -23.71
N GLU A 358 -17.62 4.80 -23.80
CA GLU A 358 -17.06 6.16 -23.93
C GLU A 358 -17.69 6.91 -25.13
N LYS A 359 -17.75 6.24 -26.28
CA LYS A 359 -18.40 6.76 -27.49
C LYS A 359 -19.89 7.08 -27.28
N LEU A 360 -20.63 6.22 -26.58
CA LEU A 360 -22.05 6.45 -26.26
C LEU A 360 -22.23 7.63 -25.28
N THR A 361 -21.35 7.82 -24.30
CA THR A 361 -21.37 9.03 -23.45
C THR A 361 -21.16 10.30 -24.26
N LEU A 362 -20.14 10.34 -25.14
CA LEU A 362 -19.86 11.50 -25.98
C LEU A 362 -21.00 11.80 -26.97
N GLU A 363 -21.65 10.77 -27.53
CA GLU A 363 -22.82 10.92 -28.40
C GLU A 363 -24.04 11.46 -27.63
N ASN A 364 -24.25 11.04 -26.39
CA ASN A 364 -25.32 11.55 -25.52
C ASN A 364 -25.07 12.99 -25.06
N GLU A 365 -23.85 13.35 -24.68
CA GLU A 365 -23.46 14.71 -24.30
C GLU A 365 -23.71 15.70 -25.45
N GLN A 366 -23.27 15.35 -26.66
CA GLN A 366 -23.52 16.15 -27.88
C GLN A 366 -25.01 16.28 -28.21
N GLN A 367 -25.83 15.23 -27.96
CA GLN A 367 -27.28 15.34 -28.09
C GLN A 367 -27.90 16.25 -27.03
N THR A 368 -27.44 16.21 -25.77
CA THR A 368 -27.94 17.10 -24.73
C THR A 368 -27.64 18.57 -25.02
N GLU A 369 -26.43 18.91 -25.47
CA GLU A 369 -26.07 20.28 -25.89
C GLU A 369 -26.89 20.76 -27.10
N ALA A 370 -27.14 19.87 -28.08
CA ALA A 370 -27.99 20.16 -29.24
C ALA A 370 -29.46 20.42 -28.84
N THR A 371 -29.99 19.72 -27.83
CA THR A 371 -31.35 19.99 -27.31
C THR A 371 -31.43 21.23 -26.42
N ALA A 372 -30.34 21.62 -25.75
CA ALA A 372 -30.29 22.85 -24.95
C ALA A 372 -30.28 24.11 -25.83
N THR A 373 -29.75 24.04 -27.06
CA THR A 373 -29.69 25.17 -28.00
C THR A 373 -30.97 25.37 -28.82
N SER A 374 -31.96 24.48 -28.76
CA SER A 374 -33.25 24.63 -29.47
C SER A 374 -34.38 25.28 -28.67
N ALA A 375 -34.13 25.73 -27.43
CA ALA A 375 -35.14 26.26 -26.52
C ALA A 375 -34.99 27.77 -26.22
N ALA A 376 -35.25 28.61 -27.23
CA ALA A 376 -35.40 30.06 -27.06
C ALA A 376 -36.88 30.47 -27.26
N PRO A 377 -37.50 31.25 -26.35
CA PRO A 377 -38.91 31.61 -26.47
C PRO A 377 -39.13 32.73 -27.49
N SER A 378 -40.24 32.63 -28.24
CA SER A 378 -40.69 33.67 -29.17
C SER A 378 -41.21 34.92 -28.43
N GLY A 379 -40.40 35.97 -28.38
CA GLY A 379 -40.78 37.30 -27.86
C GLY A 379 -41.20 38.26 -28.97
N THR A 380 -42.35 38.91 -28.82
CA THR A 380 -42.96 39.84 -29.79
C THR A 380 -42.24 41.19 -29.88
N ALA A 381 -42.24 41.78 -31.08
CA ALA A 381 -41.66 43.10 -31.34
C ALA A 381 -42.65 44.27 -31.10
N THR A 382 -42.11 45.41 -30.65
CA THR A 382 -42.68 46.76 -30.83
C THR A 382 -41.54 47.76 -31.07
N PRO A 383 -41.65 48.74 -32.00
CA PRO A 383 -40.58 49.67 -32.37
C PRO A 383 -40.74 51.07 -31.76
N GLU A 384 -39.63 51.83 -31.68
CA GLU A 384 -39.45 53.31 -31.59
C GLU A 384 -38.10 53.61 -30.88
N GLU A 385 -37.35 54.69 -31.10
CA GLU A 385 -37.18 55.62 -32.25
C GLU A 385 -35.87 56.45 -32.04
N GLY A 386 -35.27 57.01 -33.12
CA GLY A 386 -34.13 57.97 -33.06
C GLY A 386 -32.77 57.37 -32.67
N GLY A 387 -31.64 57.57 -33.39
CA GLY A 387 -31.10 58.78 -34.03
C GLY A 387 -29.82 59.17 -33.25
N ASN A 388 -28.66 59.55 -33.81
CA ASN A 388 -28.24 60.02 -35.14
C ASN A 388 -26.72 59.78 -35.35
N GLY A 389 -26.19 60.03 -36.56
CA GLY A 389 -24.74 60.14 -36.85
C GLY A 389 -24.15 58.88 -37.50
N GLU A 390 -24.34 58.57 -38.77
CA GLU A 390 -24.05 59.35 -40.00
C GLU A 390 -22.53 59.49 -40.31
N VAL A 391 -22.16 59.31 -41.60
CA VAL A 391 -20.86 59.70 -42.24
C VAL A 391 -19.64 58.82 -41.86
N LYS A 392 -18.89 58.15 -42.77
CA LYS A 392 -18.84 58.17 -44.26
C LYS A 392 -18.10 56.96 -44.87
N ASP A 393 -18.35 56.71 -46.16
CA ASP A 393 -17.49 56.24 -47.27
C ASP A 393 -16.42 55.12 -47.04
N GLY A 394 -16.22 54.14 -47.93
CA GLY A 394 -16.87 53.87 -49.21
C GLY A 394 -16.15 52.77 -50.04
N GLU A 395 -16.92 52.16 -50.96
CA GLU A 395 -16.51 51.40 -52.16
C GLU A 395 -15.76 50.05 -52.06
N ASN A 396 -16.43 49.02 -52.59
CA ASN A 396 -15.83 47.79 -53.14
C ASN A 396 -15.13 48.08 -54.48
N GLY A 397 -14.15 47.26 -54.88
CA GLY A 397 -13.67 47.31 -56.27
C GLY A 397 -12.44 46.46 -56.62
N GLU A 398 -12.67 45.17 -56.91
CA GLU A 398 -11.96 44.28 -57.85
C GLU A 398 -10.47 44.51 -58.22
N GLY A 399 -9.65 43.45 -58.14
CA GLY A 399 -8.24 43.49 -58.59
C GLY A 399 -7.63 42.11 -58.87
N ASN A 400 -7.90 41.55 -60.05
CA ASN A 400 -7.47 40.20 -60.44
C ASN A 400 -6.00 40.16 -60.93
N GLY A 401 -5.24 39.12 -60.54
CA GLY A 401 -4.23 38.53 -61.43
C GLY A 401 -2.73 38.65 -61.09
N ARG A 402 -2.13 37.45 -60.92
CA ARG A 402 -0.76 37.07 -61.36
C ARG A 402 0.45 37.83 -60.78
N ARG A 403 1.20 37.15 -59.90
CA ARG A 403 2.67 36.99 -60.08
C ARG A 403 3.20 35.63 -59.63
N ARG A 404 3.36 34.73 -60.60
CA ARG A 404 4.17 33.50 -60.49
C ARG A 404 5.66 33.85 -60.28
N LYS A 405 6.43 32.85 -59.82
CA LYS A 405 7.92 32.79 -59.79
C LYS A 405 8.64 33.66 -58.74
N LYS A 406 8.88 33.07 -57.55
CA LYS A 406 10.22 32.87 -56.94
C LYS A 406 10.12 32.30 -55.51
N LYS A 407 9.97 30.98 -55.39
CA LYS A 407 10.44 30.14 -54.25
C LYS A 407 10.28 28.63 -54.54
N GLN A 408 10.55 28.22 -55.79
CA GLN A 408 10.78 26.83 -56.17
C GLN A 408 12.20 26.71 -56.72
N GLN A 409 13.20 26.59 -55.82
CA GLN A 409 14.57 26.12 -56.10
C GLN A 409 15.38 26.06 -54.79
N GLN A 410 14.95 25.23 -53.85
CA GLN A 410 15.79 24.70 -52.75
C GLN A 410 15.16 23.46 -52.07
N GLN A 411 14.51 22.60 -52.86
CA GLN A 411 14.03 21.27 -52.43
C GLN A 411 14.27 20.24 -53.55
N GLN A 412 15.54 20.03 -53.90
CA GLN A 412 15.94 18.98 -54.85
C GLN A 412 17.43 18.63 -54.72
N GLN A 413 17.86 18.27 -53.51
CA GLN A 413 19.13 17.56 -53.25
C GLN A 413 19.17 17.02 -51.81
N GLN A 414 18.35 15.99 -51.53
CA GLN A 414 18.51 15.02 -50.43
C GLN A 414 17.43 13.94 -50.54
N GLN A 415 17.58 13.05 -51.53
CA GLN A 415 16.99 11.71 -51.48
C GLN A 415 18.12 10.68 -51.59
N GLN A 416 17.92 9.51 -50.98
CA GLN A 416 18.90 8.44 -50.78
C GLN A 416 19.89 8.64 -49.61
N GLN A 417 19.34 8.87 -48.41
CA GLN A 417 19.79 8.09 -47.26
C GLN A 417 18.81 6.93 -47.07
N PRO A 418 19.26 5.73 -46.63
CA PRO A 418 18.35 4.63 -46.36
C PRO A 418 17.36 5.07 -45.28
N GLN A 419 16.06 4.89 -45.53
CA GLN A 419 15.06 5.07 -44.49
C GLN A 419 15.40 4.10 -43.35
N LYS A 420 15.93 4.63 -42.24
CA LYS A 420 15.92 3.91 -40.97
C LYS A 420 14.47 3.51 -40.76
N LYS A 421 14.18 2.20 -40.78
CA LYS A 421 12.91 1.68 -40.29
C LYS A 421 12.66 2.37 -38.96
N LYS A 422 11.55 3.11 -38.84
CA LYS A 422 11.12 3.58 -37.51
C LYS A 422 11.16 2.34 -36.63
N ASN A 423 11.94 2.37 -35.55
CA ASN A 423 11.87 1.31 -34.55
C ASN A 423 10.41 1.31 -34.08
N GLN A 424 9.63 0.34 -34.56
CA GLN A 424 8.36 0.01 -33.94
C GLN A 424 8.75 -0.35 -32.51
N LYS A 425 8.38 0.54 -31.59
CA LYS A 425 8.68 0.37 -30.17
C LYS A 425 7.91 -0.88 -29.76
N LYS A 426 8.62 -2.00 -29.58
CA LYS A 426 8.02 -3.28 -29.16
C LYS A 426 7.13 -2.97 -27.96
N GLU A 427 5.87 -3.37 -28.03
CA GLU A 427 4.94 -3.21 -26.91
C GLU A 427 5.54 -3.91 -25.67
N PRO A 428 5.37 -3.32 -24.48
CA PRO A 428 5.84 -3.95 -23.25
C PRO A 428 5.10 -5.26 -23.04
N GLU A 429 5.81 -6.28 -22.55
CA GLU A 429 5.25 -7.63 -22.32
C GLU A 429 4.23 -7.65 -21.17
N VAL A 430 4.28 -6.63 -20.30
CA VAL A 430 3.22 -6.28 -19.35
C VAL A 430 2.97 -4.78 -19.52
N PRO A 431 1.78 -4.34 -19.97
CA PRO A 431 1.46 -2.93 -20.11
C PRO A 431 1.28 -2.25 -18.74
N ASP A 432 1.55 -0.95 -18.70
CA ASP A 432 1.14 -0.09 -17.60
C ASP A 432 -0.30 0.38 -17.82
N ARG A 433 -1.15 0.23 -16.79
CA ARG A 433 -2.56 0.65 -16.84
C ARG A 433 -2.73 2.16 -17.04
N TYR A 434 -1.81 2.92 -16.47
CA TYR A 434 -1.77 4.38 -16.57
C TYR A 434 -0.52 4.80 -17.36
N LYS A 435 -0.59 5.98 -17.99
CA LYS A 435 0.57 6.55 -18.67
C LYS A 435 1.69 6.84 -17.67
N VAL A 436 2.85 6.21 -17.84
CA VAL A 436 4.02 6.44 -16.99
C VAL A 436 5.00 7.42 -17.65
N VAL A 437 5.30 8.53 -16.97
CA VAL A 437 6.19 9.60 -17.46
C VAL A 437 7.34 9.88 -16.49
N LYS A 438 8.38 10.59 -16.94
CA LYS A 438 9.39 11.11 -16.00
C LYS A 438 8.79 12.26 -15.20
N LYS A 439 9.21 12.46 -13.95
CA LYS A 439 8.75 13.57 -13.09
C LYS A 439 8.90 14.96 -13.72
N GLU A 440 9.93 15.19 -14.54
CA GLU A 440 10.14 16.46 -15.27
C GLU A 440 9.22 16.62 -16.50
N LYS A 441 8.37 15.62 -16.75
CA LYS A 441 7.37 15.55 -17.83
C LYS A 441 6.04 15.02 -17.29
N TRP A 442 5.78 15.24 -16.00
CA TRP A 442 4.50 14.90 -15.39
C TRP A 442 3.38 15.70 -16.07
N GLU A 443 2.24 15.04 -16.22
CA GLU A 443 0.99 15.59 -16.75
C GLU A 443 -0.16 14.95 -15.96
N GLU A 444 -1.31 15.62 -15.95
CA GLU A 444 -2.46 15.17 -15.17
C GLU A 444 -2.92 13.75 -15.57
N GLY A 445 -3.30 12.95 -14.59
CA GLY A 445 -3.64 11.52 -14.76
C GLY A 445 -2.44 10.57 -14.94
N ALA A 446 -1.23 11.05 -15.20
CA ALA A 446 -0.05 10.20 -15.39
C ALA A 446 0.61 9.76 -14.06
N MET A 447 1.18 8.56 -14.07
CA MET A 447 2.06 8.05 -13.01
C MET A 447 3.50 8.52 -13.22
N VAL A 448 4.28 8.63 -12.14
CA VAL A 448 5.72 8.94 -12.22
C VAL A 448 6.57 7.69 -12.29
N LYS A 449 7.45 7.60 -13.29
CA LYS A 449 8.43 6.53 -13.44
C LYS A 449 9.34 6.43 -12.21
N GLY A 450 9.31 5.27 -11.56
CA GLY A 450 10.12 4.98 -10.37
C GLY A 450 9.48 5.39 -9.05
N ARG A 451 8.25 5.93 -9.06
CA ARG A 451 7.41 6.13 -7.89
C ARG A 451 6.31 5.06 -7.93
N ASN A 452 6.40 4.06 -7.06
CA ASN A 452 5.34 3.06 -6.96
C ASN A 452 4.08 3.70 -6.33
N GLU A 453 2.89 3.22 -6.70
CA GLU A 453 1.62 3.82 -6.26
C GLU A 453 0.63 2.71 -5.84
N PRO A 454 -0.36 2.99 -4.97
CA PRO A 454 -1.32 1.98 -4.49
C PRO A 454 -2.10 1.28 -5.59
N CYS A 455 -2.30 1.95 -6.74
CA CYS A 455 -2.95 1.35 -7.90
C CYS A 455 -2.21 0.10 -8.44
N THR A 456 -0.92 -0.05 -8.11
CA THR A 456 -0.12 -1.23 -8.47
C THR A 456 -0.41 -2.46 -7.62
N ILE A 457 -1.26 -2.37 -6.58
CA ILE A 457 -1.65 -3.50 -5.73
C ILE A 457 -2.31 -4.63 -6.53
N GLU A 458 -2.95 -4.32 -7.67
CA GLU A 458 -3.47 -5.35 -8.59
C GLU A 458 -2.36 -6.24 -9.16
N ARG A 459 -1.15 -5.71 -9.36
CA ARG A 459 0.02 -6.50 -9.79
C ARG A 459 0.48 -7.44 -8.68
N ILE A 460 0.44 -6.99 -7.41
CA ILE A 460 0.79 -7.81 -6.25
C ILE A 460 -0.17 -9.00 -6.16
N ALA A 461 -1.49 -8.77 -6.22
CA ALA A 461 -2.49 -9.84 -6.19
C ALA A 461 -2.36 -10.83 -7.37
N ARG A 462 -2.10 -10.35 -8.59
CA ARG A 462 -1.84 -11.19 -9.78
C ARG A 462 -0.61 -12.08 -9.59
N ILE A 463 0.48 -11.55 -9.03
CA ILE A 463 1.71 -12.31 -8.78
C ILE A 463 1.50 -13.38 -7.70
N VAL A 464 0.86 -13.04 -6.58
CA VAL A 464 0.56 -14.01 -5.52
C VAL A 464 -0.35 -15.13 -6.04
N ALA A 465 -1.39 -14.80 -6.82
CA ALA A 465 -2.27 -15.78 -7.44
C ALA A 465 -1.50 -16.73 -8.38
N GLY A 466 -0.60 -16.18 -9.21
CA GLY A 466 0.27 -16.94 -10.11
C GLY A 466 1.25 -17.86 -9.38
N ILE A 467 1.91 -17.36 -8.32
CA ILE A 467 2.82 -18.16 -7.48
C ILE A 467 2.08 -19.35 -6.85
N LYS A 468 0.89 -19.10 -6.27
CA LYS A 468 0.16 -20.08 -5.46
C LYS A 468 -0.77 -20.99 -6.27
N GLY A 469 -0.95 -20.73 -7.57
CA GLY A 469 -1.85 -21.51 -8.43
C GLY A 469 -3.34 -21.32 -8.15
N VAL A 470 -3.74 -20.21 -7.53
CA VAL A 470 -5.14 -19.87 -7.16
C VAL A 470 -5.68 -18.73 -8.03
N SER A 471 -6.96 -18.39 -7.89
CA SER A 471 -7.54 -17.22 -8.55
C SER A 471 -7.11 -15.90 -7.87
N VAL A 472 -7.17 -14.80 -8.63
CA VAL A 472 -6.97 -13.45 -8.07
C VAL A 472 -8.08 -13.12 -7.06
N GLU A 473 -9.31 -13.59 -7.30
CA GLU A 473 -10.45 -13.44 -6.40
C GLU A 473 -10.19 -14.07 -5.02
N GLU A 474 -9.65 -15.29 -4.96
CA GLU A 474 -9.26 -15.94 -3.70
C GLU A 474 -8.20 -15.13 -2.93
N VAL A 475 -7.21 -14.56 -3.62
CA VAL A 475 -6.18 -13.70 -3.00
C VAL A 475 -6.77 -12.41 -2.45
N CYS A 476 -7.61 -11.73 -3.24
CA CYS A 476 -8.27 -10.48 -2.84
C CYS A 476 -9.18 -10.69 -1.63
N GLU A 477 -10.05 -11.70 -1.67
CA GLU A 477 -11.00 -11.97 -0.60
C GLU A 477 -10.33 -12.46 0.68
N ALA A 478 -9.29 -13.30 0.57
CA ALA A 478 -8.50 -13.73 1.72
C ALA A 478 -7.77 -12.55 2.37
N SER A 479 -7.03 -11.75 1.59
CA SER A 479 -6.34 -10.57 2.11
C SER A 479 -7.32 -9.55 2.70
N TRP A 480 -8.45 -9.28 2.05
CA TRP A 480 -9.47 -8.37 2.57
C TRP A 480 -10.02 -8.84 3.92
N ALA A 481 -10.40 -10.11 4.01
CA ALA A 481 -10.94 -10.69 5.23
C ALA A 481 -9.92 -10.68 6.38
N ASN A 482 -8.65 -10.98 6.09
CA ASN A 482 -7.56 -10.93 7.06
C ASN A 482 -7.33 -9.50 7.57
N THR A 483 -7.22 -8.53 6.66
CA THR A 483 -6.97 -7.12 7.01
C THR A 483 -8.11 -6.55 7.86
N VAL A 484 -9.38 -6.79 7.48
CA VAL A 484 -10.56 -6.34 8.27
C VAL A 484 -10.65 -7.05 9.64
N LYS A 485 -10.21 -8.31 9.73
CA LYS A 485 -10.19 -9.06 11.00
C LYS A 485 -9.16 -8.49 11.98
N VAL A 486 -8.04 -7.96 11.51
CA VAL A 486 -6.97 -7.38 12.34
C VAL A 486 -7.25 -5.91 12.64
N PHE A 487 -7.35 -5.06 11.63
CA PHE A 487 -7.48 -3.60 11.78
C PHE A 487 -8.92 -3.11 11.99
N GLY A 488 -9.89 -4.02 11.96
CA GLY A 488 -11.31 -3.72 12.13
C GLY A 488 -12.00 -3.31 10.83
N PRO A 489 -13.28 -2.89 10.90
CA PRO A 489 -13.99 -2.33 9.77
C PRO A 489 -13.41 -0.94 9.44
N LEU A 490 -12.64 -0.89 8.36
CA LEU A 490 -12.12 0.33 7.73
C LEU A 490 -13.15 0.92 6.74
#